data_AF-A0A949N580-F1
#
_entry.id   AF-A0A949N580-F1
#
_cell.length_a   1.000
_cell.length_b   1.000
_cell.length_c   1.000
_cell.angle_alpha   90.00
_cell.angle_beta   90.00
_cell.angle_gamma   90.00
#
_symmetry.space_group_name_H-M   'P 1'
#
loop_
_entity.id
_entity.type
_entity.pdbx_description
1 polymer ?
#
loop_
_entity_poly.entity_id
_entity_poly.type
_entity_poly.pdbx_seq_one_letter_code
_entity_poly.pdbx_strand_id
1 'polypeptide(L)'
;MAEWHFIWWSLQYLLAFLVIILLSSYVLHRSPQNLSSRFFFIFGIFFSLWQILVFLHRNAPSDLASQYLFATSTFFSILGGCFLPLAIISIVAYKPSYLLSIIPALAGGIYNLVMRPFDMVWDPSFGWSYISRFDHNIIIGASSVIYGILLLYFSTYIWKRYPALRKKISIIVVTFFIMNAIVMMLANMWLNFHPHAPPLGGVINLISFVFVTYGILLSPEYTISSKGVKRVAESYAAFLEGLYHEIPGKELGSSVVRFGDIIDAMGLSKIVTVDQQGNIIIDSKEFSFDAMGEFADTVIRGVKVLHIEPPLLASIPYIINISYDEMKETDGEGARRWGEKILHDHGAFFNRFGLLDSIKFAGKRPSILTDLALGNDVLIQSEVPSQIFDELKEVSQWGYEPIFITKYSTTHILNLFQIPPHHVINIMDASQRAKKLDITIHERLEHRIDHLMKEERDLLLVIDCVDSIIFLGGKQNTLLLFQNFMNRETVSLVCVANPEILGDDIKDLATLIEGST
;
A
#
# COMPACT_ATOMS: atom_id res chain seq x y z
N MET A 1 7.74 3.40 59.06
CA MET A 1 7.47 3.26 57.62
C MET A 1 6.67 4.49 57.23
N ALA A 2 7.15 5.31 56.29
CA ALA A 2 6.40 6.47 55.84
C ALA A 2 5.24 5.99 54.96
N GLU A 3 4.02 6.40 55.31
CA GLU A 3 2.80 6.01 54.59
C GLU A 3 2.62 6.89 53.35
N TRP A 4 2.04 6.32 52.30
CA TRP A 4 1.67 7.09 51.10
C TRP A 4 0.57 8.08 51.45
N HIS A 5 0.66 9.28 50.86
CA HIS A 5 -0.41 10.26 50.96
C HIS A 5 -1.46 10.01 49.88
N PHE A 6 -2.70 10.48 50.09
CA PHE A 6 -3.74 10.44 49.07
C PHE A 6 -4.32 11.82 48.83
N ILE A 7 -3.89 12.43 47.72
CA ILE A 7 -4.25 13.79 47.30
C ILE A 7 -5.34 13.71 46.24
N TRP A 8 -6.57 14.07 46.58
CA TRP A 8 -7.73 14.01 45.66
C TRP A 8 -7.49 14.76 44.35
N TRP A 9 -6.85 15.93 44.40
CA TRP A 9 -6.57 16.73 43.21
C TRP A 9 -5.64 16.02 42.20
N SER A 10 -4.85 15.05 42.66
CA SER A 10 -3.98 14.27 41.78
C SER A 10 -4.73 13.22 40.94
N LEU A 11 -6.01 12.95 41.21
CA LEU A 11 -6.82 12.02 40.41
C LEU A 11 -6.95 12.43 38.95
N GLN A 12 -6.79 13.71 38.62
CA GLN A 12 -6.75 14.18 37.23
C GLN A 12 -5.69 13.45 36.39
N TYR A 13 -4.56 13.09 37.00
CA TYR A 13 -3.45 12.40 36.33
C TYR A 13 -3.82 10.94 36.05
N LEU A 14 -4.50 10.28 36.99
CA LEU A 14 -4.98 8.91 36.82
C LEU A 14 -6.07 8.83 35.74
N LEU A 15 -7.01 9.78 35.75
CA LEU A 15 -8.02 9.88 34.69
C LEU A 15 -7.38 10.11 33.33
N ALA A 16 -6.41 11.04 33.25
CA ALA A 16 -5.70 11.31 32.01
C ALA A 16 -4.90 10.09 31.53
N PHE A 17 -4.23 9.36 32.42
CA PHE A 17 -3.55 8.09 32.13
C PHE A 17 -4.49 7.10 31.44
N LEU A 18 -5.67 6.84 32.01
CA LEU A 18 -6.63 5.88 31.44
C LEU A 18 -7.10 6.32 30.06
N VAL A 19 -7.49 7.58 29.90
CA VAL A 19 -8.01 8.09 28.62
C VAL A 19 -6.93 8.09 27.54
N ILE A 20 -5.69 8.48 27.86
CA ILE A 20 -4.58 8.49 26.89
C ILE A 20 -4.26 7.07 26.41
N ILE A 21 -4.18 6.08 27.31
CA ILE A 21 -3.99 4.69 26.90
C ILE A 21 -5.14 4.22 26.02
N LEU A 22 -6.40 4.44 26.43
CA LEU A 22 -7.56 4.00 25.66
C LEU A 22 -7.58 4.61 24.24
N LEU A 23 -7.36 5.92 24.13
CA LEU A 23 -7.35 6.62 22.83
C LEU A 23 -6.19 6.18 21.94
N SER A 24 -4.98 6.04 22.50
CA SER A 24 -3.81 5.60 21.74
C SER A 24 -3.92 4.14 21.28
N SER A 25 -4.43 3.25 22.15
CA SER A 25 -4.75 1.86 21.79
C SER A 25 -5.85 1.80 20.74
N TYR A 26 -6.87 2.64 20.82
CA TYR A 26 -7.94 2.73 19.82
C TYR A 26 -7.38 3.07 18.43
N VAL A 27 -6.49 4.08 18.33
CA VAL A 27 -5.82 4.45 17.08
C VAL A 27 -4.97 3.29 16.54
N LEU A 28 -4.22 2.60 17.41
CA LEU A 28 -3.40 1.45 16.99
C LEU A 28 -4.27 0.30 16.48
N HIS A 29 -5.34 -0.05 17.20
CA HIS A 29 -6.24 -1.14 16.85
C HIS A 29 -6.89 -0.92 15.48
N ARG A 30 -7.22 0.33 15.14
CA ARG A 30 -7.83 0.68 13.85
C ARG A 30 -6.85 0.62 12.67
N SER A 31 -5.54 0.71 12.92
CA SER A 31 -4.53 0.71 11.84
C SER A 31 -3.20 0.09 12.30
N PRO A 32 -3.16 -1.20 12.65
CA PRO A 32 -1.99 -1.83 13.30
C PRO A 32 -0.77 -1.96 12.38
N GLN A 33 -1.00 -1.98 11.06
CA GLN A 33 0.06 -2.07 10.05
C GLN A 33 0.70 -0.71 9.75
N ASN A 34 0.08 0.40 10.14
CA ASN A 34 0.60 1.74 9.85
C ASN A 34 1.67 2.13 10.87
N LEU A 35 2.85 2.56 10.41
CA LEU A 35 3.93 2.96 11.30
C LEU A 35 3.59 4.23 12.11
N SER A 36 2.82 5.14 11.52
CA SER A 36 2.33 6.35 12.19
C SER A 36 1.48 6.01 13.42
N SER A 37 0.60 5.00 13.35
CA SER A 37 -0.21 4.57 14.50
C SER A 37 0.65 3.98 15.61
N ARG A 38 1.70 3.22 15.26
CA ARG A 38 2.65 2.64 16.22
C ARG A 38 3.43 3.72 16.95
N PHE A 39 3.95 4.72 16.24
CA PHE A 39 4.63 5.84 16.89
C PHE A 39 3.68 6.69 17.73
N PHE A 40 2.43 6.91 17.28
CA PHE A 40 1.43 7.58 18.11
C PHE A 40 1.07 6.79 19.36
N PHE A 41 1.02 5.46 19.27
CA PHE A 41 0.81 4.59 20.42
C PHE A 41 1.98 4.67 21.42
N ILE A 42 3.22 4.64 20.93
CA ILE A 42 4.42 4.81 21.78
C ILE A 42 4.41 6.19 22.44
N PHE A 43 4.03 7.25 21.72
CA PHE A 43 3.79 8.58 22.27
C PHE A 43 2.76 8.54 23.41
N GLY A 44 1.62 7.87 23.20
CA GLY A 44 0.58 7.67 24.22
C GLY A 44 1.08 6.91 25.45
N ILE A 45 1.87 5.85 25.27
CA ILE A 45 2.48 5.09 26.38
C ILE A 45 3.38 6.01 27.22
N PHE A 46 4.29 6.75 26.60
CA PHE A 46 5.22 7.61 27.35
C PHE A 46 4.50 8.74 28.09
N PHE A 47 3.49 9.36 27.47
CA PHE A 47 2.66 10.34 28.15
C PHE A 47 1.84 9.72 29.29
N SER A 48 1.36 8.49 29.13
CA SER A 48 0.66 7.76 30.20
C SER A 48 1.58 7.44 31.37
N LEU A 49 2.81 7.01 31.09
CA LEU A 49 3.85 6.81 32.11
C LEU A 49 4.19 8.11 32.84
N TRP A 50 4.26 9.23 32.12
CA TRP A 50 4.40 10.54 32.74
C TRP A 50 3.22 10.83 33.70
N GLN A 51 1.97 10.65 33.27
CA GLN A 51 0.78 10.91 34.09
C GLN A 51 0.81 10.10 35.40
N ILE A 52 1.02 8.78 35.32
CA ILE A 52 1.02 7.93 36.52
C ILE A 52 2.19 8.25 37.45
N LEU A 53 3.36 8.60 36.91
CA LEU A 53 4.50 8.99 37.74
C LEU A 53 4.30 10.35 38.40
N VAL A 54 3.61 11.30 37.75
CA VAL A 54 3.24 12.56 38.41
C VAL A 54 2.21 12.30 39.51
N PHE A 55 1.22 11.43 39.28
CA PHE A 55 0.31 10.98 40.34
C PHE A 55 1.09 10.42 41.54
N LEU A 56 2.00 9.47 41.31
CA LEU A 56 2.81 8.88 42.38
C LEU A 56 3.70 9.92 43.06
N HIS A 57 4.33 10.82 42.29
CA HIS A 57 5.15 11.91 42.81
C HIS A 57 4.36 12.78 43.80
N ARG A 58 3.13 13.21 43.44
CA ARG A 58 2.28 14.03 44.33
C ARG A 58 1.93 13.32 45.63
N ASN A 59 1.85 11.99 45.61
CA ASN A 59 1.41 11.15 46.73
C ASN A 59 2.58 10.48 47.49
N ALA A 60 3.82 10.73 47.10
CA ALA A 60 4.99 10.02 47.60
C ALA A 60 5.16 10.19 49.13
N PRO A 61 5.67 9.16 49.83
CA PRO A 61 5.82 9.20 51.29
C PRO A 61 7.01 10.05 51.78
N SER A 62 7.90 10.47 50.88
CA SER A 62 9.07 11.29 51.20
C SER A 62 9.48 12.18 50.03
N ASP A 63 10.25 13.22 50.34
CA ASP A 63 10.87 14.14 49.38
C ASP A 63 11.78 13.41 48.39
N LEU A 64 12.58 12.46 48.87
CA LEU A 64 13.50 11.69 48.03
C LEU A 64 12.73 10.82 47.02
N ALA A 65 11.69 10.10 47.47
CA ALA A 65 10.86 9.29 46.59
C ALA A 65 10.15 10.18 45.54
N SER A 66 9.62 11.31 46.01
CA SER A 66 8.99 12.32 45.18
C SER A 66 9.93 12.85 44.08
N GLN A 67 11.17 13.17 44.43
CA GLN A 67 12.18 13.67 43.51
C GLN A 67 12.53 12.66 42.42
N TYR A 68 12.70 11.37 42.78
CA TYR A 68 12.94 10.32 41.79
C TYR A 68 11.76 10.15 40.83
N LEU A 69 10.53 10.06 41.36
CA LEU A 69 9.33 9.92 40.55
C LEU A 69 9.15 11.10 39.59
N PHE A 70 9.42 12.33 40.05
CA PHE A 70 9.34 13.52 39.20
C PHE A 70 10.42 13.53 38.11
N ALA A 71 11.67 13.20 38.44
CA ALA A 71 12.75 13.09 37.46
C ALA A 71 12.45 12.02 36.40
N THR A 72 11.95 10.86 36.82
CA THR A 72 11.53 9.79 35.90
C THR A 72 10.32 10.20 35.06
N SER A 73 9.36 10.94 35.63
CA SER A 73 8.25 11.49 34.84
C SER A 73 8.79 12.41 33.73
N THR A 74 9.71 13.33 34.07
CA THR A 74 10.30 14.28 33.12
C THR A 74 11.04 13.55 31.99
N PHE A 75 11.78 12.48 32.32
CA PHE A 75 12.40 11.60 31.32
C PHE A 75 11.37 11.08 30.29
N PHE A 76 10.25 10.53 30.76
CA PHE A 76 9.21 10.02 29.87
C PHE A 76 8.50 11.12 29.08
N SER A 77 8.30 12.31 29.65
CA SER A 77 7.73 13.44 28.92
C SER A 77 8.62 13.88 27.76
N ILE A 78 9.94 13.99 27.99
CA ILE A 78 10.92 14.38 26.96
C ILE A 78 10.99 13.29 25.88
N LEU A 79 11.04 12.02 26.29
CA LEU A 79 11.08 10.90 25.36
C LEU A 79 9.77 10.80 24.56
N GLY A 80 8.61 10.99 25.18
CA GLY A 80 7.33 11.05 24.48
C GLY A 80 7.31 12.15 23.41
N GLY A 81 7.83 13.34 23.73
CA GLY A 81 7.83 14.48 22.82
C GLY A 81 8.44 14.22 21.43
N CYS A 82 9.39 13.30 21.29
CA CYS A 82 9.98 12.97 19.99
C CYS A 82 9.13 12.02 19.12
N PHE A 83 8.22 11.26 19.72
CA PHE A 83 7.39 10.29 18.98
C PHE A 83 6.22 10.93 18.24
N LEU A 84 5.74 12.10 18.63
CA LEU A 84 4.69 12.81 17.88
C LEU A 84 5.19 13.31 16.50
N PRO A 85 6.34 14.00 16.38
CA PRO A 85 6.93 14.31 15.08
C PRO A 85 7.20 13.06 14.23
N LEU A 86 7.67 11.96 14.85
CA LEU A 86 7.88 10.68 14.17
C LEU A 86 6.57 10.07 13.65
N ALA A 87 5.49 10.16 14.43
CA ALA A 87 4.16 9.72 14.00
C ALA A 87 3.71 10.51 12.77
N ILE A 88 3.92 11.83 12.75
CA ILE A 88 3.51 12.70 11.64
C ILE A 88 4.31 12.41 10.36
N ILE A 89 5.65 12.37 10.44
CA ILE A 89 6.47 12.14 9.23
C ILE A 89 6.23 10.73 8.64
N SER A 90 5.95 9.75 9.50
CA SER A 90 5.67 8.36 9.10
C SER A 90 4.33 8.19 8.39
N ILE A 91 3.49 9.22 8.29
CA ILE A 91 2.32 9.23 7.40
C ILE A 91 2.77 9.16 5.94
N VAL A 92 3.85 9.88 5.60
CA VAL A 92 4.34 10.05 4.23
C VAL A 92 5.48 9.12 3.91
N ALA A 93 6.53 9.17 4.73
CA ALA A 93 7.74 8.42 4.46
C ALA A 93 8.48 8.16 5.76
N TYR A 94 8.94 6.93 5.92
CA TYR A 94 9.81 6.56 7.01
C TYR A 94 11.22 6.35 6.51
N LYS A 95 12.18 6.98 7.17
CA LYS A 95 13.60 6.66 7.05
C LYS A 95 14.12 6.25 8.43
N PRO A 96 14.87 5.14 8.55
CA PRO A 96 15.46 4.74 9.84
C PRO A 96 16.28 5.84 10.51
N SER A 97 16.90 6.73 9.72
CA SER A 97 17.65 7.89 10.23
C SER A 97 16.80 8.88 11.02
N TYR A 98 15.46 8.90 10.87
CA TYR A 98 14.60 9.76 11.67
C TYR A 98 14.60 9.36 13.15
N LEU A 99 14.92 8.11 13.49
CA LEU A 99 15.09 7.67 14.88
C LEU A 99 16.26 8.37 15.58
N LEU A 100 17.20 8.99 14.84
CA LEU A 100 18.27 9.79 15.45
C LEU A 100 17.73 11.00 16.24
N SER A 101 16.49 11.45 15.95
CA SER A 101 15.80 12.48 16.74
C SER A 101 15.53 12.09 18.20
N ILE A 102 15.63 10.79 18.53
CA ILE A 102 15.48 10.26 19.89
C ILE A 102 16.75 10.53 20.73
N ILE A 103 17.93 10.64 20.11
CA ILE A 103 19.21 10.75 20.84
C ILE A 103 19.24 11.97 21.77
N PRO A 104 18.88 13.20 21.33
CA PRO A 104 18.80 14.34 22.23
C PRO A 104 17.80 14.13 23.38
N ALA A 105 16.70 13.40 23.13
CA ALA A 105 15.67 13.10 24.13
C ALA A 105 16.23 12.22 25.24
N LEU A 106 16.94 11.15 24.82
CA LEU A 106 17.60 10.24 25.73
C LEU A 106 18.68 10.95 26.54
N ALA A 107 19.53 11.75 25.88
CA ALA A 107 20.59 12.49 26.57
C ALA A 107 20.02 13.47 27.61
N GLY A 108 19.03 14.29 27.22
CA GLY A 108 18.36 15.23 28.12
C GLY A 108 17.60 14.52 29.25
N GLY A 109 16.95 13.41 28.95
CA GLY A 109 16.24 12.61 29.94
C GLY A 109 17.18 11.91 30.94
N ILE A 110 18.29 11.33 30.48
CA ILE A 110 19.31 10.72 31.35
C ILE A 110 19.92 11.78 32.26
N TYR A 111 20.22 12.97 31.71
CA TYR A 111 20.71 14.10 32.50
C TYR A 111 19.73 14.48 33.63
N ASN A 112 18.42 14.52 33.36
CA ASN A 112 17.39 14.75 34.37
C ASN A 112 17.40 13.71 35.50
N LEU A 113 17.54 12.42 35.13
CA LEU A 113 17.59 11.31 36.08
C LEU A 113 18.81 11.35 36.99
N VAL A 114 19.97 11.75 36.45
CA VAL A 114 21.24 11.79 37.19
C VAL A 114 21.30 13.03 38.09
N MET A 115 21.04 14.21 37.53
CA MET A 115 21.24 15.47 38.23
C MET A 115 20.13 15.82 39.22
N ARG A 116 18.91 15.32 39.00
CA ARG A 116 17.72 15.60 39.84
C ARG A 116 17.63 17.06 40.31
N PRO A 117 17.56 18.02 39.38
CA PRO A 117 17.74 19.44 39.66
C PRO A 117 16.45 20.11 40.16
N PHE A 118 15.66 19.38 40.93
CA PHE A 118 14.37 19.78 41.44
C PHE A 118 14.40 19.73 42.96
N ASP A 119 14.09 20.85 43.59
CA ASP A 119 13.91 20.93 45.03
C ASP A 119 12.42 20.71 45.34
N MET A 120 12.12 19.75 46.22
CA MET A 120 10.75 19.31 46.49
C MET A 120 10.11 20.16 47.60
N VAL A 121 8.86 20.57 47.40
CA VAL A 121 8.08 21.36 48.37
C VAL A 121 6.79 20.62 48.68
N TRP A 122 6.49 20.38 49.95
CA TRP A 122 5.25 19.70 50.35
C TRP A 122 4.11 20.68 50.55
N ASP A 123 2.93 20.33 50.02
CA ASP A 123 1.67 21.01 50.30
C ASP A 123 0.59 20.00 50.76
N PRO A 124 -0.11 20.23 51.89
CA PRO A 124 -1.14 19.31 52.37
C PRO A 124 -2.36 19.17 51.44
N SER A 125 -2.65 20.18 50.62
CA SER A 125 -3.82 20.21 49.73
C SER A 125 -3.51 19.62 48.35
N PHE A 126 -2.28 19.80 47.87
CA PHE A 126 -1.88 19.45 46.50
C PHE A 126 -0.70 18.47 46.40
N GLY A 127 -0.16 18.00 47.52
CA GLY A 127 0.93 17.04 47.59
C GLY A 127 2.30 17.66 47.36
N TRP A 128 3.28 16.83 46.97
CA TRP A 128 4.61 17.31 46.61
C TRP A 128 4.57 18.19 45.38
N SER A 129 5.33 19.26 45.35
CA SER A 129 5.55 20.16 44.22
C SER A 129 7.05 20.36 44.04
N TYR A 130 7.47 21.14 43.05
CA TYR A 130 8.88 21.30 42.72
C TYR A 130 9.24 22.76 42.42
N ILE A 131 10.46 23.12 42.78
CA ILE A 131 11.16 24.31 42.31
C ILE A 131 12.32 23.83 41.45
N SER A 132 12.33 24.24 40.17
CA SER A 132 13.42 23.90 39.26
C SER A 132 14.56 24.88 39.39
N ARG A 133 15.79 24.37 39.44
CA ARG A 133 17.00 25.20 39.37
C ARG A 133 17.13 25.82 37.97
N PHE A 134 17.64 27.06 37.92
CA PHE A 134 17.57 27.92 36.73
C PHE A 134 18.37 27.37 35.54
N ASP A 135 19.52 26.77 35.81
CA ASP A 135 20.40 26.09 34.85
C ASP A 135 19.70 24.93 34.13
N HIS A 136 18.78 24.25 34.81
CA HIS A 136 18.08 23.10 34.25
C HIS A 136 16.90 23.43 33.34
N ASN A 137 16.22 24.55 33.61
CA ASN A 137 15.13 25.04 32.76
C ASN A 137 15.60 25.29 31.31
N ILE A 138 16.89 25.61 31.12
CA ILE A 138 17.51 25.82 29.81
C ILE A 138 17.53 24.51 29.01
N ILE A 139 17.84 23.37 29.62
CA ILE A 139 17.94 22.07 28.94
C ILE A 139 16.57 21.54 28.54
N ILE A 140 15.59 21.64 29.44
CA ILE A 140 14.18 21.27 29.16
C ILE A 140 13.62 22.19 28.07
N GLY A 141 13.89 23.49 28.16
CA GLY A 141 13.50 24.49 27.16
C GLY A 141 14.12 24.19 25.79
N ALA A 142 15.43 23.97 25.73
CA ALA A 142 16.14 23.65 24.48
C ALA A 142 15.61 22.37 23.83
N SER A 143 15.37 21.31 24.61
CA SER A 143 14.80 20.06 24.12
C SER A 143 13.40 20.28 23.53
N SER A 144 12.55 21.02 24.24
CA SER A 144 11.20 21.37 23.78
C SER A 144 11.22 22.18 22.48
N VAL A 145 12.15 23.13 22.36
CA VAL A 145 12.36 23.93 21.14
C VAL A 145 12.78 23.06 19.96
N ILE A 146 13.73 22.14 20.16
CA ILE A 146 14.16 21.20 19.11
C ILE A 146 12.98 20.38 18.58
N TYR A 147 12.13 19.84 19.46
CA TYR A 147 10.95 19.08 19.02
C TYR A 147 9.90 19.95 18.35
N GLY A 148 9.71 21.18 18.83
CA GLY A 148 8.85 22.16 18.15
C GLY A 148 9.34 22.44 16.73
N ILE A 149 10.65 22.63 16.54
CA ILE A 149 11.26 22.84 15.22
C ILE A 149 11.08 21.61 14.33
N LEU A 150 11.33 20.40 14.84
CA LEU A 150 11.14 19.15 14.08
C LEU A 150 9.67 18.97 13.68
N LEU A 151 8.74 19.23 14.60
CA LEU A 151 7.31 19.17 14.34
C LEU A 151 6.90 20.14 13.22
N LEU A 152 7.36 21.40 13.29
CA LEU A 152 7.10 22.40 12.24
C LEU A 152 7.74 22.00 10.91
N TYR A 153 8.98 21.52 10.93
CA TYR A 153 9.69 21.10 9.73
C TYR A 153 8.96 19.97 9.01
N PHE A 154 8.60 18.89 9.73
CA PHE A 154 7.86 17.78 9.12
C PHE A 154 6.46 18.19 8.68
N SER A 155 5.78 19.04 9.46
CA SER A 155 4.43 19.50 9.12
C SER A 155 4.42 20.38 7.86
N THR A 156 5.37 21.30 7.75
CA THR A 156 5.53 22.14 6.55
C THR A 156 5.94 21.33 5.32
N TYR A 157 6.76 20.30 5.49
CA TYR A 157 7.07 19.34 4.42
C TYR A 157 5.79 18.67 3.90
N ILE A 158 4.97 18.14 4.80
CA ILE A 158 3.72 17.46 4.40
C ILE A 158 2.70 18.45 3.83
N TRP A 159 2.56 19.65 4.38
CA TRP A 159 1.65 20.68 3.84
C TRP A 159 1.95 21.08 2.41
N LYS A 160 3.24 21.13 2.03
CA LYS A 160 3.66 21.44 0.67
C LYS A 160 3.36 20.30 -0.29
N ARG A 161 3.56 19.05 0.13
CA ARG A 161 3.46 17.88 -0.73
C ARG A 161 2.04 17.29 -0.81
N TYR A 162 1.27 17.35 0.28
CA TYR A 162 -0.07 16.75 0.39
C TYR A 162 -1.07 17.77 0.98
N PRO A 163 -1.65 18.65 0.14
CA PRO A 163 -2.59 19.69 0.58
C PRO A 163 -3.81 19.14 1.34
N ALA A 164 -4.31 17.97 0.97
CA ALA A 164 -5.44 17.30 1.62
C ALA A 164 -5.18 17.01 3.12
N LEU A 165 -3.92 16.87 3.54
CA LEU A 165 -3.54 16.63 4.94
C LEU A 165 -3.39 17.91 5.75
N ARG A 166 -3.48 19.10 5.14
CA ARG A 166 -3.24 20.39 5.82
C ARG A 166 -4.14 20.59 7.02
N LYS A 167 -5.46 20.46 6.87
CA LYS A 167 -6.44 20.67 7.95
C LYS A 167 -6.11 19.79 9.16
N LYS A 168 -5.89 18.51 8.91
CA LYS A 168 -5.52 17.51 9.90
C LYS A 168 -4.23 17.85 10.65
N ILE A 169 -3.15 18.09 9.89
CA ILE A 169 -1.83 18.38 10.47
C ILE A 169 -1.85 19.71 11.21
N SER A 170 -2.56 20.72 10.69
CA SER A 170 -2.74 22.00 11.36
C SER A 170 -3.40 21.84 12.72
N ILE A 171 -4.46 21.02 12.84
CA ILE A 171 -5.09 20.75 14.14
C ILE A 171 -4.07 20.15 15.11
N ILE A 172 -3.31 19.13 14.68
CA ILE A 172 -2.31 18.46 15.52
C ILE A 172 -1.22 19.45 15.98
N VAL A 173 -0.64 20.19 15.04
CA VAL A 173 0.46 21.13 15.28
C VAL A 173 0.01 22.29 16.15
N VAL A 174 -1.09 22.96 15.79
CA VAL A 174 -1.62 24.10 16.54
C VAL A 174 -2.01 23.69 17.95
N THR A 175 -2.69 22.55 18.11
CA THR A 175 -3.02 22.00 19.43
C THR A 175 -1.76 21.74 20.23
N PHE A 176 -0.76 21.07 19.63
CA PHE A 176 0.48 20.76 20.32
C PHE A 176 1.21 22.03 20.75
N PHE A 177 1.35 23.02 19.87
CA PHE A 177 2.01 24.29 20.19
C PHE A 177 1.27 25.08 21.27
N ILE A 178 -0.03 25.29 21.12
CA ILE A 178 -0.81 26.05 22.10
C ILE A 178 -0.78 25.34 23.45
N MET A 179 -1.08 24.04 23.49
CA MET A 179 -1.23 23.34 24.76
C MET A 179 0.10 23.02 25.43
N ASN A 180 1.12 22.59 24.67
CA ASN A 180 2.40 22.15 25.24
C ASN A 180 3.43 23.28 25.30
N ALA A 181 3.53 24.15 24.29
CA ALA A 181 4.55 25.22 24.30
C ALA A 181 4.08 26.46 25.08
N ILE A 182 2.79 26.81 25.02
CA ILE A 182 2.27 28.00 25.70
C ILE A 182 1.64 27.63 27.04
N VAL A 183 0.56 26.85 27.04
CA VAL A 183 -0.25 26.60 28.24
C VAL A 183 0.54 25.81 29.29
N MET A 184 1.20 24.71 28.91
CA MET A 184 2.01 23.92 29.85
C MET A 184 3.23 24.68 30.36
N MET A 185 3.89 25.47 29.51
CA MET A 185 5.01 26.32 29.94
C MET A 185 4.55 27.34 30.99
N LEU A 186 3.43 28.04 30.76
CA LEU A 186 2.87 28.99 31.71
C LEU A 186 2.42 28.30 33.01
N ALA A 187 1.81 27.11 32.93
CA ALA A 187 1.41 26.33 34.10
C ALA A 187 2.62 25.88 34.94
N ASN A 188 3.70 25.44 34.29
CA ASN A 188 4.94 25.04 34.96
C ASN A 188 5.69 26.24 35.54
N MET A 189 5.73 27.39 34.85
CA MET A 189 6.26 28.64 35.37
C MET A 189 5.48 29.10 36.60
N TRP A 190 4.14 29.05 36.53
CA TRP A 190 3.27 29.37 37.65
C TRP A 190 3.53 28.47 38.86
N LEU A 191 3.64 27.16 38.67
CA LEU A 191 3.99 26.22 39.74
C LEU A 191 5.40 26.46 40.31
N ASN A 192 6.36 26.88 39.49
CA ASN A 192 7.71 27.19 39.97
C ASN A 192 7.72 28.42 40.90
N PHE A 193 6.97 29.47 40.55
CA PHE A 193 6.83 30.67 41.40
C PHE A 193 5.87 30.48 42.58
N HIS A 194 4.88 29.61 42.43
CA HIS A 194 3.85 29.32 43.42
C HIS A 194 3.74 27.81 43.64
N PRO A 195 4.68 27.19 44.38
CA PRO A 195 4.72 25.74 44.55
C PRO A 195 3.49 25.15 45.25
N HIS A 196 2.77 25.97 46.02
CA HIS A 196 1.50 25.64 46.69
C HIS A 196 0.26 25.80 45.81
N ALA A 197 0.40 26.17 44.53
CA ALA A 197 -0.72 26.30 43.61
C ALA A 197 -1.21 24.92 43.13
N PRO A 198 -2.51 24.79 42.78
CA PRO A 198 -3.04 23.55 42.23
C PRO A 198 -2.35 23.20 40.91
N PRO A 199 -1.78 21.99 40.77
CA PRO A 199 -1.18 21.58 39.50
C PRO A 199 -2.27 21.28 38.46
N LEU A 200 -2.08 21.77 37.23
CA LEU A 200 -3.05 21.61 36.13
C LEU A 200 -2.57 20.69 35.00
N GLY A 201 -1.37 20.11 35.14
CA GLY A 201 -0.71 19.38 34.07
C GLY A 201 -1.51 18.18 33.55
N GLY A 202 -2.25 17.48 34.42
CA GLY A 202 -3.05 16.33 34.03
C GLY A 202 -4.20 16.72 33.09
N VAL A 203 -4.97 17.75 33.47
CA VAL A 203 -6.08 18.29 32.66
C VAL A 203 -5.56 18.87 31.34
N ILE A 204 -4.50 19.69 31.37
CA ILE A 204 -3.94 20.31 30.16
C ILE A 204 -3.48 19.23 29.17
N ASN A 205 -2.76 18.21 29.63
CA ASN A 205 -2.30 17.12 28.76
C ASN A 205 -3.44 16.24 28.26
N LEU A 206 -4.47 15.99 29.07
CA LEU A 206 -5.66 15.27 28.62
C LEU A 206 -6.33 15.99 27.46
N ILE A 207 -6.59 17.30 27.60
CA ILE A 207 -7.20 18.11 26.56
C ILE A 207 -6.32 18.11 25.30
N SER A 208 -5.01 18.33 25.45
CA SER A 208 -4.06 18.30 24.33
C SER A 208 -4.10 16.97 23.59
N PHE A 209 -4.06 15.84 24.32
CA PHE A 209 -4.05 14.51 23.73
C PHE A 209 -5.37 14.19 23.01
N VAL A 210 -6.51 14.59 23.57
CA VAL A 210 -7.82 14.43 22.92
C VAL A 210 -7.88 15.18 21.59
N PHE A 211 -7.43 16.44 21.54
CA PHE A 211 -7.42 17.22 20.30
C PHE A 211 -6.42 16.70 19.27
N VAL A 212 -5.24 16.24 19.70
CA VAL A 212 -4.27 15.58 18.81
C VAL A 212 -4.86 14.27 18.26
N THR A 213 -5.51 13.47 19.11
CA THR A 213 -6.18 12.23 18.70
C THR A 213 -7.32 12.53 17.72
N TYR A 214 -8.12 13.56 18.00
CA TYR A 214 -9.17 14.02 17.09
C TYR A 214 -8.59 14.41 15.72
N GLY A 215 -7.50 15.19 15.72
CA GLY A 215 -6.77 15.51 14.49
C GLY A 215 -6.35 14.24 13.76
N ILE A 216 -5.76 13.27 14.46
CA ILE A 216 -5.33 11.97 13.91
C ILE A 216 -6.48 11.17 13.31
N LEU A 217 -7.66 11.18 13.93
CA LEU A 217 -8.84 10.43 13.49
C LEU A 217 -9.64 11.14 12.40
N LEU A 218 -9.34 12.41 12.12
CA LEU A 218 -10.00 13.17 11.08
C LEU A 218 -9.69 12.54 9.72
N SER A 219 -10.73 12.03 9.06
CA SER A 219 -10.63 11.57 7.67
C SER A 219 -10.29 12.75 6.77
N PRO A 220 -9.23 12.64 5.94
CA PRO A 220 -9.00 13.64 4.91
C PRO A 220 -10.17 13.60 3.91
N GLU A 221 -10.77 14.75 3.65
CA GLU A 221 -11.78 14.89 2.61
C GLU A 221 -11.06 14.96 1.26
N TYR A 222 -11.10 13.87 0.51
CA TYR A 222 -10.80 13.87 -0.92
C TYR A 222 -12.11 14.08 -1.66
N THR A 223 -12.24 15.17 -2.41
CA THR A 223 -13.26 15.23 -3.47
C THR A 223 -12.56 15.06 -4.81
N ILE A 224 -13.09 14.14 -5.61
CA ILE A 224 -12.67 13.94 -6.98
C ILE A 224 -13.75 14.57 -7.84
N SER A 225 -13.38 15.56 -8.64
CA SER A 225 -14.31 16.28 -9.49
C SER A 225 -13.80 16.36 -10.92
N SER A 226 -14.70 16.26 -11.88
CA SER A 226 -14.44 16.60 -13.26
C SER A 226 -14.77 18.08 -13.48
N LYS A 227 -13.92 18.80 -14.22
CA LYS A 227 -14.23 20.14 -14.72
C LYS A 227 -14.54 20.07 -16.21
N GLY A 228 -15.76 20.49 -16.56
CA GLY A 228 -16.29 20.53 -17.93
C GLY A 228 -17.14 19.31 -18.29
N VAL A 229 -17.69 19.31 -19.50
CA VAL A 229 -18.75 18.37 -19.93
C VAL A 229 -18.19 17.36 -20.93
N LYS A 230 -17.45 16.36 -20.44
CA LYS A 230 -17.13 15.14 -21.19
C LYS A 230 -17.46 13.93 -20.33
N ARG A 231 -18.24 12.98 -20.86
CA ARG A 231 -18.66 11.75 -20.15
C ARG A 231 -17.46 10.90 -19.73
N VAL A 232 -16.41 10.97 -20.54
CA VAL A 232 -15.10 10.35 -20.29
C VAL A 232 -14.50 10.80 -18.96
N ALA A 233 -14.42 12.12 -18.72
CA ALA A 233 -13.84 12.68 -17.50
C ALA A 233 -14.63 12.31 -16.24
N GLU A 234 -15.96 12.26 -16.32
CA GLU A 234 -16.83 11.81 -15.22
C GLU A 234 -16.62 10.33 -14.90
N SER A 235 -16.52 9.48 -15.92
CA SER A 235 -16.29 8.04 -15.75
C SER A 235 -14.94 7.76 -15.10
N TYR A 236 -13.91 8.52 -15.49
CA TYR A 236 -12.60 8.45 -14.86
C TYR A 236 -12.59 8.98 -13.42
N ALA A 237 -13.32 10.05 -13.13
CA ALA A 237 -13.49 10.55 -11.76
C ALA A 237 -14.12 9.48 -10.86
N ALA A 238 -15.18 8.82 -11.33
CA ALA A 238 -15.86 7.75 -10.61
C ALA A 238 -14.93 6.54 -10.36
N PHE A 239 -14.12 6.16 -11.35
CA PHE A 239 -13.11 5.11 -11.19
C PHE A 239 -12.07 5.45 -10.12
N LEU A 240 -11.48 6.65 -10.21
CA LEU A 240 -10.49 7.12 -9.24
C LEU A 240 -11.10 7.25 -7.83
N GLU A 241 -12.38 7.57 -7.73
CA GLU A 241 -13.10 7.59 -6.46
C GLU A 241 -13.25 6.19 -5.89
N GLY A 242 -13.67 5.21 -6.71
CA GLY A 242 -13.69 3.80 -6.32
C GLY A 242 -12.33 3.31 -5.84
N LEU A 243 -11.27 3.60 -6.61
CA LEU A 243 -9.90 3.26 -6.28
C LEU A 243 -9.46 3.86 -4.94
N TYR A 244 -9.75 5.15 -4.70
CA TYR A 244 -9.44 5.80 -3.43
C TYR A 244 -10.17 5.15 -2.25
N HIS A 245 -11.39 4.68 -2.47
CA HIS A 245 -12.19 4.07 -1.41
C HIS A 245 -11.67 2.70 -0.99
N GLU A 246 -11.01 1.96 -1.88
CA GLU A 246 -10.40 0.65 -1.61
C GLU A 246 -9.06 0.76 -0.88
N ILE A 247 -8.35 1.90 -1.01
CA ILE A 247 -7.03 2.06 -0.38
C ILE A 247 -7.16 2.12 1.16
N PRO A 248 -6.45 1.24 1.91
CA PRO A 248 -6.51 1.23 3.37
C PRO A 248 -5.75 2.42 4.00
N GLY A 249 -6.14 2.76 5.24
CA GLY A 249 -5.45 3.77 6.07
C GLY A 249 -5.97 5.19 5.89
N LYS A 250 -7.29 5.34 5.75
CA LYS A 250 -7.99 6.65 5.66
C LYS A 250 -7.83 7.46 6.95
N GLU A 251 -7.75 6.79 8.09
CA GLU A 251 -7.65 7.39 9.41
C GLU A 251 -6.43 8.27 9.50
N LEU A 252 -5.25 7.73 9.20
CA LEU A 252 -3.97 8.43 9.40
C LEU A 252 -3.59 9.31 8.21
N GLY A 253 -4.32 9.23 7.10
CA GLY A 253 -4.00 9.95 5.88
C GLY A 253 -2.91 9.26 5.05
N SER A 254 -2.57 8.00 5.36
CA SER A 254 -1.68 7.22 4.49
C SER A 254 -2.36 6.83 3.18
N SER A 255 -3.69 6.71 3.16
CA SER A 255 -4.43 6.47 1.92
C SER A 255 -4.21 7.59 0.90
N VAL A 256 -4.14 8.84 1.36
CA VAL A 256 -3.85 10.03 0.54
C VAL A 256 -2.49 9.93 -0.14
N VAL A 257 -1.48 9.53 0.62
CA VAL A 257 -0.11 9.41 0.13
C VAL A 257 -0.03 8.27 -0.89
N ARG A 258 -0.55 7.10 -0.53
CA ARG A 258 -0.59 5.93 -1.40
C ARG A 258 -1.36 6.19 -2.68
N PHE A 259 -2.47 6.91 -2.60
CA PHE A 259 -3.26 7.27 -3.76
C PHE A 259 -2.50 8.22 -4.69
N GLY A 260 -1.79 9.20 -4.13
CA GLY A 260 -0.88 10.05 -4.90
C GLY A 260 0.22 9.23 -5.58
N ASP A 261 0.87 8.33 -4.85
CA ASP A 261 1.91 7.46 -5.39
C ASP A 261 1.35 6.52 -6.49
N ILE A 262 0.12 6.05 -6.35
CA ILE A 262 -0.60 5.25 -7.36
C ILE A 262 -0.89 6.09 -8.60
N ILE A 263 -1.40 7.31 -8.45
CA ILE A 263 -1.64 8.25 -9.57
C ILE A 263 -0.33 8.56 -10.31
N ASP A 264 0.76 8.79 -9.57
CA ASP A 264 2.09 9.05 -10.14
C ASP A 264 2.67 7.81 -10.84
N ALA A 265 2.52 6.62 -10.24
CA ALA A 265 2.97 5.36 -10.84
C ALA A 265 2.17 4.99 -12.10
N MET A 266 0.87 5.30 -12.10
CA MET A 266 0.02 5.27 -13.28
C MET A 266 0.26 6.46 -14.19
N GLY A 267 1.28 7.31 -14.02
CA GLY A 267 1.57 8.42 -14.95
C GLY A 267 0.42 9.42 -15.16
N LEU A 268 -0.61 9.42 -14.30
CA LEU A 268 -1.82 10.23 -14.47
C LEU A 268 -1.63 11.67 -14.00
N SER A 269 -0.47 12.00 -13.44
CA SER A 269 -0.12 13.32 -12.89
C SER A 269 -0.16 14.46 -13.90
N LYS A 270 -0.16 14.16 -15.20
CA LYS A 270 -0.34 15.16 -16.27
C LYS A 270 -1.78 15.61 -16.45
N ILE A 271 -2.74 14.76 -16.10
CA ILE A 271 -4.17 14.93 -16.41
C ILE A 271 -4.97 15.18 -15.12
N VAL A 272 -4.49 14.63 -14.00
CA VAL A 272 -5.00 14.88 -12.66
C VAL A 272 -4.26 16.07 -12.07
N THR A 273 -5.00 17.16 -11.82
CA THR A 273 -4.49 18.30 -11.05
C THR A 273 -5.00 18.26 -9.62
N VAL A 274 -4.15 18.58 -8.66
CA VAL A 274 -4.55 18.68 -7.24
C VAL A 274 -4.68 20.16 -6.88
N ASP A 275 -5.86 20.57 -6.40
CA ASP A 275 -6.10 21.95 -6.00
C ASP A 275 -5.45 22.29 -4.64
N GLN A 276 -5.62 23.54 -4.20
CA GLN A 276 -5.03 24.01 -2.93
C GLN A 276 -5.67 23.37 -1.68
N GLN A 277 -6.86 22.81 -1.83
CA GLN A 277 -7.62 22.10 -0.82
C GLN A 277 -7.28 20.61 -0.80
N GLY A 278 -6.61 20.11 -1.84
CA GLY A 278 -6.23 18.70 -1.99
C GLY A 278 -7.22 17.89 -2.83
N ASN A 279 -8.20 18.53 -3.47
CA ASN A 279 -9.14 17.87 -4.35
C ASN A 279 -8.47 17.53 -5.68
N ILE A 280 -8.83 16.38 -6.21
CA ILE A 280 -8.40 15.97 -7.55
C ILE A 280 -9.38 16.52 -8.56
N ILE A 281 -8.83 17.25 -9.52
CA ILE A 281 -9.56 17.86 -10.62
C ILE A 281 -9.05 17.23 -11.90
N ILE A 282 -9.98 16.60 -12.61
CA ILE A 282 -9.78 16.08 -13.95
C ILE A 282 -10.28 17.16 -14.92
N ASP A 283 -9.39 17.84 -15.64
CA ASP A 283 -9.78 18.85 -16.63
C ASP A 283 -10.14 18.18 -17.96
N SER A 284 -11.42 18.27 -18.35
CA SER A 284 -11.92 17.72 -19.61
C SER A 284 -11.25 18.31 -20.85
N LYS A 285 -10.63 19.49 -20.75
CA LYS A 285 -9.91 20.14 -21.86
C LYS A 285 -8.59 19.44 -22.20
N GLU A 286 -8.00 18.73 -21.25
CA GLU A 286 -6.76 17.97 -21.43
C GLU A 286 -7.00 16.62 -22.13
N PHE A 287 -8.26 16.20 -22.30
CA PHE A 287 -8.62 14.98 -23.03
C PHE A 287 -8.66 15.23 -24.54
N SER A 288 -7.48 15.36 -25.14
CA SER A 288 -7.28 15.17 -26.58
C SER A 288 -7.48 13.69 -26.97
N PHE A 289 -7.56 13.39 -28.27
CA PHE A 289 -7.67 12.02 -28.77
C PHE A 289 -6.54 11.11 -28.22
N ASP A 290 -5.29 11.57 -28.33
CA ASP A 290 -4.12 10.83 -27.85
C ASP A 290 -4.13 10.69 -26.32
N ALA A 291 -4.51 11.75 -25.60
CA ALA A 291 -4.55 11.72 -24.14
C ALA A 291 -5.64 10.77 -23.60
N MET A 292 -6.81 10.70 -24.25
CA MET A 292 -7.86 9.72 -23.93
C MET A 292 -7.34 8.29 -24.08
N GLY A 293 -6.67 8.02 -25.20
CA GLY A 293 -6.15 6.68 -25.50
C GLY A 293 -5.01 6.26 -24.56
N GLU A 294 -4.06 7.16 -24.29
CA GLU A 294 -2.95 6.94 -23.36
C GLU A 294 -3.47 6.75 -21.93
N PHE A 295 -4.48 7.50 -21.51
CA PHE A 295 -5.02 7.42 -20.16
C PHE A 295 -5.70 6.06 -19.91
N ALA A 296 -6.54 5.58 -20.84
CA ALA A 296 -7.20 4.29 -20.66
C ALA A 296 -6.19 3.13 -20.61
N ASP A 297 -5.22 3.10 -21.53
CA ASP A 297 -4.09 2.14 -21.53
C ASP A 297 -3.39 2.17 -20.16
N THR A 298 -3.10 3.37 -19.65
CA THR A 298 -2.38 3.53 -18.40
C THR A 298 -3.18 3.11 -17.18
N VAL A 299 -4.50 3.33 -17.16
CA VAL A 299 -5.38 2.77 -16.13
C VAL A 299 -5.32 1.24 -16.14
N ILE A 300 -5.40 0.61 -17.32
CA ILE A 300 -5.34 -0.86 -17.44
C ILE A 300 -4.01 -1.38 -16.92
N ARG A 301 -2.89 -0.77 -17.32
CA ARG A 301 -1.55 -1.13 -16.83
C ARG A 301 -1.43 -0.97 -15.31
N GLY A 302 -1.96 0.13 -14.76
CA GLY A 302 -1.98 0.37 -13.32
C GLY A 302 -2.74 -0.71 -12.57
N VAL A 303 -3.91 -1.09 -13.08
CA VAL A 303 -4.77 -2.14 -12.52
C VAL A 303 -4.08 -3.49 -12.49
N LYS A 304 -3.35 -3.87 -13.56
CA LYS A 304 -2.56 -5.10 -13.62
C LYS A 304 -1.52 -5.21 -12.50
N VAL A 305 -0.88 -4.08 -12.14
CA VAL A 305 0.16 -4.03 -11.11
C VAL A 305 -0.44 -4.00 -9.70
N LEU A 306 -1.56 -3.30 -9.52
CA LEU A 306 -2.09 -2.96 -8.19
C LEU A 306 -2.96 -4.05 -7.55
N HIS A 307 -3.24 -5.17 -8.24
CA HIS A 307 -4.05 -6.28 -7.74
C HIS A 307 -5.40 -5.79 -7.15
N ILE A 308 -6.14 -5.04 -7.98
CA ILE A 308 -7.39 -4.37 -7.60
C ILE A 308 -8.52 -5.38 -7.38
N GLU A 309 -9.45 -5.05 -6.48
CA GLU A 309 -10.62 -5.89 -6.17
C GLU A 309 -11.56 -6.08 -7.39
N PRO A 310 -12.24 -7.24 -7.50
CA PRO A 310 -13.14 -7.55 -8.63
C PRO A 310 -14.21 -6.50 -8.97
N PRO A 311 -14.86 -5.82 -8.00
CA PRO A 311 -15.87 -4.80 -8.32
C PRO A 311 -15.29 -3.60 -9.09
N LEU A 312 -14.07 -3.18 -8.76
CA LEU A 312 -13.42 -2.06 -9.45
C LEU A 312 -12.87 -2.52 -10.81
N LEU A 313 -12.43 -3.76 -10.95
CA LEU A 313 -12.09 -4.37 -12.24
C LEU A 313 -13.27 -4.33 -13.24
N ALA A 314 -14.50 -4.54 -12.76
CA ALA A 314 -15.70 -4.49 -13.60
C ALA A 314 -16.00 -3.10 -14.20
N SER A 315 -15.40 -2.03 -13.65
CA SER A 315 -15.56 -0.67 -14.19
C SER A 315 -14.63 -0.38 -15.39
N ILE A 316 -13.59 -1.20 -15.59
CA ILE A 316 -12.59 -0.98 -16.66
C ILE A 316 -13.20 -1.04 -18.06
N PRO A 317 -14.05 -2.03 -18.43
CA PRO A 317 -14.69 -2.04 -19.74
C PRO A 317 -15.56 -0.81 -20.00
N TYR A 318 -16.23 -0.29 -18.96
CA TYR A 318 -17.05 0.91 -19.08
C TYR A 318 -16.22 2.14 -19.48
N ILE A 319 -15.09 2.33 -18.81
CA ILE A 319 -14.11 3.39 -19.11
C ILE A 319 -13.58 3.28 -20.54
N ILE A 320 -13.20 2.06 -20.96
CA ILE A 320 -12.65 1.78 -22.29
C ILE A 320 -13.69 2.07 -23.36
N ASN A 321 -14.93 1.61 -23.16
CA ASN A 321 -16.02 1.84 -24.12
C ASN A 321 -16.36 3.31 -24.27
N ILE A 322 -16.42 4.07 -23.17
CA ILE A 322 -16.71 5.51 -23.24
C ILE A 322 -15.58 6.26 -23.93
N SER A 323 -14.33 5.90 -23.64
CA SER A 323 -13.17 6.47 -24.33
C SER A 323 -13.23 6.17 -25.82
N TYR A 324 -13.54 4.93 -26.20
CA TYR A 324 -13.72 4.52 -27.59
C TYR A 324 -14.84 5.31 -28.29
N ASP A 325 -16.01 5.41 -27.65
CA ASP A 325 -17.19 6.07 -28.22
C ASP A 325 -16.89 7.56 -28.50
N GLU A 326 -16.22 8.25 -27.57
CA GLU A 326 -15.84 9.67 -27.75
C GLU A 326 -14.68 9.87 -28.72
N MET A 327 -13.70 8.97 -28.73
CA MET A 327 -12.65 8.96 -29.75
C MET A 327 -13.25 8.75 -31.14
N LYS A 328 -14.22 7.86 -31.28
CA LYS A 328 -14.90 7.55 -32.55
C LYS A 328 -15.71 8.72 -33.10
N GLU A 329 -16.30 9.54 -32.23
CA GLU A 329 -16.97 10.78 -32.64
C GLU A 329 -16.00 11.80 -33.26
N THR A 330 -14.72 11.76 -32.85
CA THR A 330 -13.68 12.68 -33.34
C THR A 330 -12.94 12.13 -34.57
N ASP A 331 -12.50 10.87 -34.49
CA ASP A 331 -11.79 10.14 -35.55
C ASP A 331 -12.13 8.65 -35.47
N GLY A 332 -13.06 8.21 -36.32
CA GLY A 332 -13.54 6.83 -36.32
C GLY A 332 -12.48 5.79 -36.68
N GLU A 333 -11.55 6.11 -37.60
CA GLU A 333 -10.49 5.18 -38.00
C GLU A 333 -9.37 5.16 -36.96
N GLY A 334 -9.02 6.32 -36.40
CA GLY A 334 -8.14 6.41 -35.24
C GLY A 334 -8.67 5.58 -34.08
N ALA A 335 -9.95 5.73 -33.72
CA ALA A 335 -10.57 5.00 -32.62
C ALA A 335 -10.54 3.48 -32.85
N ARG A 336 -10.79 3.03 -34.10
CA ARG A 336 -10.67 1.61 -34.48
C ARG A 336 -9.26 1.08 -34.26
N ARG A 337 -8.23 1.78 -34.77
CA ARG A 337 -6.82 1.40 -34.57
C ARG A 337 -6.42 1.37 -33.10
N TRP A 338 -6.90 2.34 -32.32
CA TRP A 338 -6.69 2.36 -30.88
C TRP A 338 -7.37 1.16 -30.19
N GLY A 339 -8.61 0.84 -30.56
CA GLY A 339 -9.32 -0.33 -30.03
C GLY A 339 -8.60 -1.64 -30.35
N GLU A 340 -8.15 -1.83 -31.59
CA GLU A 340 -7.32 -2.97 -32.00
C GLU A 340 -6.03 -3.05 -31.19
N LYS A 341 -5.35 -1.91 -30.97
CA LYS A 341 -4.17 -1.84 -30.11
C LYS A 341 -4.47 -2.21 -28.65
N ILE A 342 -5.58 -1.74 -28.07
CA ILE A 342 -5.98 -2.09 -26.69
C ILE A 342 -6.25 -3.58 -26.54
N LEU A 343 -6.93 -4.20 -27.51
CA LEU A 343 -7.15 -5.66 -27.51
C LEU A 343 -5.84 -6.42 -27.70
N HIS A 344 -4.95 -5.94 -28.56
CA HIS A 344 -3.63 -6.50 -28.74
C HIS A 344 -2.75 -6.37 -27.49
N ASP A 345 -2.82 -5.28 -26.75
CA ASP A 345 -1.94 -5.05 -25.61
C ASP A 345 -2.52 -5.63 -24.30
N HIS A 346 -3.84 -5.79 -24.21
CA HIS A 346 -4.55 -6.11 -22.96
C HIS A 346 -5.68 -7.14 -23.08
N GLY A 347 -5.95 -7.70 -24.26
CA GLY A 347 -7.05 -8.63 -24.48
C GLY A 347 -6.99 -9.87 -23.57
N ALA A 348 -5.80 -10.41 -23.33
CA ALA A 348 -5.58 -11.59 -22.50
C ALA A 348 -5.96 -11.33 -21.05
N PHE A 349 -5.60 -10.16 -20.53
CA PHE A 349 -6.04 -9.70 -19.23
C PHE A 349 -7.57 -9.59 -19.17
N PHE A 350 -8.19 -8.94 -20.16
CA PHE A 350 -9.65 -8.84 -20.19
C PHE A 350 -10.33 -10.21 -20.29
N ASN A 351 -9.76 -11.14 -21.05
CA ASN A 351 -10.29 -12.49 -21.18
C ASN A 351 -10.21 -13.27 -19.87
N ARG A 352 -9.05 -13.20 -19.19
CA ARG A 352 -8.82 -13.85 -17.89
C ARG A 352 -9.79 -13.34 -16.83
N PHE A 353 -10.13 -12.05 -16.82
CA PHE A 353 -11.07 -11.53 -15.82
C PHE A 353 -12.54 -11.56 -16.28
N GLY A 354 -12.86 -12.22 -17.41
CA GLY A 354 -14.22 -12.27 -17.94
C GLY A 354 -14.77 -10.89 -18.37
N LEU A 355 -13.88 -9.93 -18.62
CA LEU A 355 -14.20 -8.54 -18.95
C LEU A 355 -14.37 -8.31 -20.45
N LEU A 356 -13.87 -9.24 -21.28
CA LEU A 356 -13.88 -9.13 -22.74
C LEU A 356 -15.33 -9.08 -23.30
N ASP A 357 -16.26 -9.84 -22.68
CA ASP A 357 -17.71 -9.58 -22.53
C ASP A 357 -18.15 -8.16 -22.82
N SER A 358 -17.58 -7.29 -22.02
CA SER A 358 -18.10 -5.96 -21.81
C SER A 358 -17.46 -4.94 -22.74
N ILE A 359 -16.52 -5.32 -23.61
CA ILE A 359 -15.84 -4.41 -24.55
C ILE A 359 -16.56 -4.41 -25.90
N LYS A 360 -17.23 -3.30 -26.22
CA LYS A 360 -18.14 -3.18 -27.38
C LYS A 360 -17.45 -3.44 -28.73
N PHE A 361 -16.19 -3.04 -28.85
CA PHE A 361 -15.42 -3.15 -30.09
C PHE A 361 -14.56 -4.42 -30.18
N ALA A 362 -14.69 -5.35 -29.23
CA ALA A 362 -13.98 -6.63 -29.27
C ALA A 362 -14.32 -7.45 -30.54
N GLY A 363 -15.46 -7.21 -31.19
CA GLY A 363 -15.82 -7.96 -32.40
C GLY A 363 -16.03 -9.45 -32.10
N LYS A 364 -15.91 -10.30 -33.14
CA LYS A 364 -16.07 -11.74 -33.00
C LYS A 364 -14.78 -12.36 -32.46
N ARG A 365 -14.86 -13.01 -31.30
CA ARG A 365 -13.73 -13.70 -30.68
C ARG A 365 -13.49 -15.07 -31.32
N PRO A 366 -12.23 -15.52 -31.40
CA PRO A 366 -11.91 -16.93 -31.61
C PRO A 366 -12.61 -17.78 -30.53
N SER A 367 -13.13 -18.95 -30.91
CA SER A 367 -13.79 -19.88 -29.97
C SER A 367 -12.91 -20.23 -28.78
N ILE A 368 -11.63 -20.50 -29.06
CA ILE A 368 -10.60 -20.83 -28.08
C ILE A 368 -10.42 -19.76 -26.98
N LEU A 369 -10.72 -18.48 -27.23
CA LEU A 369 -10.67 -17.46 -26.16
C LEU A 369 -11.75 -17.69 -25.11
N THR A 370 -12.91 -18.21 -25.51
CA THR A 370 -14.00 -18.54 -24.58
C THR A 370 -13.57 -19.66 -23.65
N ASP A 371 -12.85 -20.63 -24.19
CA ASP A 371 -12.32 -21.77 -23.44
C ASP A 371 -11.17 -21.35 -22.52
N LEU A 372 -10.41 -20.31 -22.88
CA LEU A 372 -9.33 -19.69 -22.08
C LEU A 372 -9.81 -18.64 -21.07
N ALA A 373 -11.10 -18.33 -21.03
CA ALA A 373 -11.65 -17.33 -20.12
C ALA A 373 -11.45 -17.75 -18.66
N LEU A 374 -11.41 -16.79 -17.73
CA LEU A 374 -11.25 -17.07 -16.28
C LEU A 374 -9.96 -17.79 -15.88
N GLY A 375 -8.96 -17.82 -16.78
CA GLY A 375 -7.70 -18.53 -16.53
C GLY A 375 -7.79 -20.03 -16.77
N ASN A 376 -8.86 -20.50 -17.42
CA ASN A 376 -9.03 -21.89 -17.76
C ASN A 376 -7.94 -22.39 -18.72
N ASP A 377 -7.58 -23.65 -18.55
CA ASP A 377 -6.65 -24.37 -19.42
C ASP A 377 -7.43 -25.19 -20.45
N VAL A 378 -6.88 -25.34 -21.66
CA VAL A 378 -7.61 -25.92 -22.79
C VAL A 378 -6.87 -27.12 -23.35
N LEU A 379 -7.55 -28.25 -23.43
CA LEU A 379 -7.11 -29.44 -24.14
C LEU A 379 -7.78 -29.52 -25.51
N ILE A 380 -7.00 -29.33 -26.58
CA ILE A 380 -7.49 -29.45 -27.95
C ILE A 380 -7.09 -30.81 -28.50
N GLN A 381 -8.10 -31.64 -28.77
CA GLN A 381 -7.92 -32.93 -29.42
C GLN A 381 -7.98 -32.74 -30.93
N SER A 382 -6.87 -32.98 -31.64
CA SER A 382 -6.83 -32.84 -33.09
C SER A 382 -5.89 -33.84 -33.74
N GLU A 383 -6.37 -34.48 -34.80
CA GLU A 383 -5.57 -35.33 -35.68
C GLU A 383 -4.61 -34.50 -36.56
N VAL A 384 -4.93 -33.22 -36.78
CA VAL A 384 -4.18 -32.30 -37.65
C VAL A 384 -3.83 -31.01 -36.89
N PRO A 385 -2.74 -31.03 -36.07
CA PRO A 385 -2.34 -29.90 -35.24
C PRO A 385 -2.16 -28.57 -36.00
N SER A 386 -1.86 -28.62 -37.30
CA SER A 386 -1.67 -27.41 -38.11
C SER A 386 -2.94 -26.57 -38.24
N GLN A 387 -4.14 -27.15 -38.14
CA GLN A 387 -5.39 -26.37 -38.18
C GLN A 387 -5.57 -25.48 -36.93
N ILE A 388 -4.99 -25.89 -35.81
CA ILE A 388 -5.05 -25.15 -34.54
C ILE A 388 -4.10 -23.95 -34.56
N PHE A 389 -3.03 -23.99 -35.36
CA PHE A 389 -2.08 -22.89 -35.43
C PHE A 389 -2.68 -21.60 -35.98
N ASP A 390 -3.66 -21.70 -36.88
CA ASP A 390 -4.38 -20.52 -37.37
C ASP A 390 -5.23 -19.90 -36.24
N GLU A 391 -5.95 -20.71 -35.46
CA GLU A 391 -6.71 -20.25 -34.29
C GLU A 391 -5.80 -19.64 -33.22
N LEU A 392 -4.68 -20.28 -32.89
CA LEU A 392 -3.70 -19.78 -31.93
C LEU A 392 -3.04 -18.48 -32.39
N LYS A 393 -2.87 -18.31 -33.71
CA LYS A 393 -2.36 -17.08 -34.28
C LYS A 393 -3.36 -15.95 -34.11
N GLU A 394 -4.65 -16.21 -34.25
CA GLU A 394 -5.68 -15.24 -33.90
C GLU A 394 -5.63 -14.88 -32.42
N VAL A 395 -5.45 -15.85 -31.51
CA VAL A 395 -5.33 -15.59 -30.05
C VAL A 395 -4.19 -14.64 -29.70
N SER A 396 -3.04 -14.75 -30.37
CA SER A 396 -1.91 -13.84 -30.13
C SER A 396 -2.23 -12.37 -30.44
N GLN A 397 -3.22 -12.09 -31.29
CA GLN A 397 -3.69 -10.73 -31.58
C GLN A 397 -4.49 -10.12 -30.42
N TRP A 398 -4.79 -10.92 -29.38
CA TRP A 398 -5.50 -10.50 -28.18
C TRP A 398 -4.55 -10.36 -26.99
N GLY A 399 -3.27 -10.12 -27.19
CA GLY A 399 -2.31 -9.84 -26.12
C GLY A 399 -1.86 -11.03 -25.30
N TYR A 400 -2.16 -12.24 -25.76
CA TYR A 400 -1.49 -13.43 -25.30
C TYR A 400 -0.12 -13.51 -25.98
N GLU A 401 0.94 -13.65 -25.18
CA GLU A 401 2.26 -13.90 -25.73
C GLU A 401 2.54 -15.40 -25.76
N PRO A 402 2.59 -16.04 -26.94
CA PRO A 402 2.66 -17.48 -27.02
C PRO A 402 4.09 -17.98 -26.77
N ILE A 403 4.19 -19.01 -25.93
CA ILE A 403 5.40 -19.82 -25.72
C ILE A 403 5.09 -21.23 -26.21
N PHE A 404 5.91 -21.74 -27.13
CA PHE A 404 5.70 -23.06 -27.71
C PHE A 404 6.66 -24.08 -27.10
N ILE A 405 6.12 -25.17 -26.58
CA ILE A 405 6.86 -26.42 -26.37
C ILE A 405 6.47 -27.36 -27.51
N THR A 406 7.42 -27.60 -28.40
CA THR A 406 7.10 -28.21 -29.70
C THR A 406 8.11 -29.26 -30.17
N LYS A 407 7.63 -30.18 -31.01
CA LYS A 407 8.49 -31.10 -31.79
C LYS A 407 8.94 -30.53 -33.13
N TYR A 408 8.30 -29.46 -33.61
CA TYR A 408 8.66 -28.82 -34.87
C TYR A 408 9.96 -28.03 -34.77
N SER A 409 10.60 -27.77 -35.91
CA SER A 409 11.81 -26.96 -35.95
C SER A 409 11.50 -25.52 -35.50
N THR A 410 12.42 -24.90 -34.77
CA THR A 410 12.26 -23.53 -34.29
C THR A 410 11.95 -22.57 -35.44
N THR A 411 12.65 -22.69 -36.57
CA THR A 411 12.42 -21.87 -37.77
C THR A 411 10.99 -21.97 -38.29
N HIS A 412 10.36 -23.14 -38.21
CA HIS A 412 8.97 -23.32 -38.67
C HIS A 412 8.00 -22.50 -37.82
N ILE A 413 8.08 -22.62 -36.49
CA ILE A 413 7.22 -21.86 -35.56
C ILE A 413 7.47 -20.36 -35.66
N LEU A 414 8.74 -19.94 -35.77
CA LEU A 414 9.07 -18.52 -35.92
C LEU A 414 8.48 -17.91 -37.19
N ASN A 415 8.47 -18.65 -38.30
CA ASN A 415 7.87 -18.18 -39.55
C ASN A 415 6.33 -18.08 -39.47
N LEU A 416 5.69 -18.96 -38.68
CA LEU A 416 4.23 -18.96 -38.53
C LEU A 416 3.73 -17.83 -37.63
N PHE A 417 4.38 -17.64 -36.47
CA PHE A 417 3.90 -16.77 -35.39
C PHE A 417 4.68 -15.46 -35.23
N GLN A 418 5.82 -15.29 -35.91
CA GLN A 418 6.66 -14.08 -35.82
C GLN A 418 7.09 -13.73 -34.38
N ILE A 419 7.24 -14.73 -33.52
CA ILE A 419 7.59 -14.58 -32.10
C ILE A 419 9.12 -14.59 -31.88
N PRO A 420 9.61 -14.17 -30.70
CA PRO A 420 11.02 -14.26 -30.40
C PRO A 420 11.56 -15.70 -30.39
N PRO A 421 12.78 -15.97 -30.89
CA PRO A 421 13.38 -17.32 -30.89
C PRO A 421 13.42 -18.01 -29.53
N HIS A 422 13.50 -17.21 -28.45
CA HIS A 422 13.59 -17.73 -27.10
C HIS A 422 12.24 -18.23 -26.53
N HIS A 423 11.12 -17.95 -27.22
CA HIS A 423 9.76 -18.41 -26.89
C HIS A 423 9.42 -19.77 -27.50
N VAL A 424 10.33 -20.34 -28.30
CA VAL A 424 10.16 -21.67 -28.87
C VAL A 424 11.13 -22.62 -28.19
N ILE A 425 10.58 -23.62 -27.51
CA ILE A 425 11.30 -24.69 -26.83
C ILE A 425 11.12 -25.95 -27.66
N ASN A 426 12.11 -26.26 -28.50
CA ASN A 426 12.13 -27.55 -29.19
C ASN A 426 12.42 -28.66 -28.17
N ILE A 427 11.52 -29.65 -28.07
CA ILE A 427 11.58 -30.67 -27.03
C ILE A 427 12.79 -31.61 -27.17
N MET A 428 13.23 -31.86 -28.41
CA MET A 428 14.40 -32.71 -28.69
C MET A 428 15.68 -32.02 -28.25
N ASP A 429 15.83 -30.73 -28.56
CA ASP A 429 16.95 -29.92 -28.11
C ASP A 429 16.97 -29.79 -26.58
N ALA A 430 15.80 -29.58 -25.97
CA ALA A 430 15.66 -29.50 -24.52
C ALA A 430 16.09 -30.83 -23.86
N SER A 431 15.70 -31.98 -24.42
CA SER A 431 16.11 -33.31 -23.92
C SER A 431 17.61 -33.54 -24.05
N GLN A 432 18.23 -33.19 -25.18
CA GLN A 432 19.68 -33.31 -25.33
C GLN A 432 20.44 -32.44 -24.32
N ARG A 433 19.94 -31.23 -24.04
CA ARG A 433 20.55 -30.35 -23.03
C ARG A 433 20.34 -30.85 -21.61
N ALA A 434 19.16 -31.38 -21.29
CA ALA A 434 18.87 -31.98 -19.99
C ALA A 434 19.84 -33.14 -19.71
N LYS A 435 20.05 -34.03 -20.69
CA LYS A 435 21.05 -35.11 -20.60
C LYS A 435 22.48 -34.62 -20.37
N LYS A 436 22.89 -33.52 -21.03
CA LYS A 436 24.23 -32.93 -20.83
C LYS A 436 24.41 -32.32 -19.44
N LEU A 437 23.33 -31.87 -18.82
CA LEU A 437 23.33 -31.22 -17.51
C LEU A 437 23.01 -32.20 -16.36
N ASP A 438 22.78 -33.48 -16.66
CA ASP A 438 22.37 -34.51 -15.70
C ASP A 438 21.10 -34.13 -14.89
N ILE A 439 20.13 -33.53 -15.59
CA ILE A 439 18.80 -33.18 -15.04
C ILE A 439 17.70 -33.81 -15.89
N THR A 440 16.49 -33.88 -15.34
CA THR A 440 15.31 -34.36 -16.07
C THR A 440 14.85 -33.34 -17.11
N ILE A 441 14.10 -33.81 -18.12
CA ILE A 441 13.48 -32.90 -19.10
C ILE A 441 12.47 -31.96 -18.43
N HIS A 442 11.72 -32.45 -17.43
CA HIS A 442 10.72 -31.68 -16.69
C HIS A 442 11.36 -30.51 -15.93
N GLU A 443 12.42 -30.76 -15.16
CA GLU A 443 13.18 -29.70 -14.46
C GLU A 443 13.74 -28.66 -15.44
N ARG A 444 14.19 -29.12 -16.63
CA ARG A 444 14.71 -28.22 -17.66
C ARG A 444 13.61 -27.33 -18.25
N LEU A 445 12.43 -27.90 -18.52
CA LEU A 445 11.27 -27.17 -19.03
C LEU A 445 10.78 -26.17 -17.99
N GLU A 446 10.61 -26.60 -16.74
CA GLU A 446 10.20 -25.75 -15.62
C GLU A 446 11.13 -24.55 -15.46
N HIS A 447 12.44 -24.77 -15.31
CA HIS A 447 13.42 -23.70 -15.21
C HIS A 447 13.37 -22.74 -16.43
N ARG A 448 13.10 -23.27 -17.62
CA ARG A 448 13.03 -22.44 -18.83
C ARG A 448 11.77 -21.56 -18.84
N ILE A 449 10.63 -22.12 -18.46
CA ILE A 449 9.37 -21.38 -18.33
C ILE A 449 9.48 -20.35 -17.21
N ASP A 450 10.02 -20.71 -16.04
CA ASP A 450 10.26 -19.77 -14.93
C ASP A 450 11.05 -18.54 -15.36
N HIS A 451 12.06 -18.75 -16.20
CA HIS A 451 12.87 -17.65 -16.73
C HIS A 451 12.06 -16.74 -17.65
N LEU A 452 11.16 -17.29 -18.48
CA LEU A 452 10.31 -16.51 -19.39
C LEU A 452 9.18 -15.80 -18.64
N MET A 453 8.71 -16.36 -17.53
CA MET A 453 7.64 -15.80 -16.71
C MET A 453 8.03 -14.55 -15.91
N LYS A 454 9.31 -14.25 -15.76
CA LYS A 454 9.78 -13.06 -15.02
C LYS A 454 9.39 -11.73 -15.69
N GLU A 455 8.85 -11.76 -16.90
CA GLU A 455 8.49 -10.56 -17.65
C GLU A 455 7.04 -10.07 -17.40
N GLU A 456 6.30 -10.65 -16.45
CA GLU A 456 4.95 -10.19 -16.01
C GLU A 456 3.92 -10.03 -17.15
N ARG A 457 4.00 -10.87 -18.18
CA ARG A 457 3.04 -10.87 -19.29
C ARG A 457 2.03 -12.01 -19.16
N ASP A 458 0.89 -11.82 -19.82
CA ASP A 458 -0.15 -12.84 -19.95
C ASP A 458 0.31 -13.87 -21.00
N LEU A 459 0.82 -15.01 -20.53
CA LEU A 459 1.46 -16.00 -21.38
C LEU A 459 0.48 -17.08 -21.83
N LEU A 460 0.57 -17.45 -23.10
CA LEU A 460 -0.12 -18.61 -23.66
C LEU A 460 0.89 -19.74 -23.85
N LEU A 461 0.90 -20.71 -22.95
CA LEU A 461 1.79 -21.85 -23.05
C LEU A 461 1.16 -22.90 -23.98
N VAL A 462 1.67 -23.00 -25.21
CA VAL A 462 1.21 -23.97 -26.20
C VAL A 462 2.10 -25.20 -26.18
N ILE A 463 1.53 -26.37 -25.90
CA ILE A 463 2.22 -27.65 -25.90
C ILE A 463 1.65 -28.55 -26.99
N ASP A 464 2.36 -28.69 -28.10
CA ASP A 464 1.92 -29.50 -29.26
C ASP A 464 2.53 -30.91 -29.33
N CYS A 465 3.37 -31.23 -28.35
CA CYS A 465 4.17 -32.45 -28.32
C CYS A 465 4.02 -33.20 -26.99
N VAL A 466 2.81 -33.24 -26.43
CA VAL A 466 2.52 -33.90 -25.15
C VAL A 466 2.98 -35.37 -25.15
N ASP A 467 2.75 -36.07 -26.26
CA ASP A 467 3.24 -37.43 -26.55
C ASP A 467 4.75 -37.57 -26.33
N SER A 468 5.51 -36.61 -26.84
CA SER A 468 6.97 -36.59 -26.78
C SER A 468 7.46 -36.33 -25.36
N ILE A 469 6.79 -35.45 -24.60
CA ILE A 469 7.15 -35.16 -23.21
C ILE A 469 6.89 -36.40 -22.32
N ILE A 470 5.74 -37.06 -22.49
CA ILE A 470 5.41 -38.31 -21.79
C ILE A 470 6.44 -39.40 -22.13
N PHE A 471 6.79 -39.57 -23.41
CA PHE A 471 7.79 -40.55 -23.82
C PHE A 471 9.16 -40.27 -23.19
N LEU A 472 9.58 -39.00 -23.10
CA LEU A 472 10.93 -38.63 -22.66
C LEU A 472 11.14 -38.64 -21.14
N GLY A 473 10.12 -38.37 -20.33
CA GLY A 473 10.30 -38.32 -18.87
C GLY A 473 9.17 -38.94 -18.05
N GLY A 474 8.26 -39.66 -18.69
CA GLY A 474 7.19 -40.42 -18.05
C GLY A 474 5.93 -39.60 -17.78
N LYS A 475 4.79 -40.28 -17.83
CA LYS A 475 3.44 -39.70 -17.67
C LYS A 475 3.27 -38.91 -16.37
N GLN A 476 3.61 -39.50 -15.23
CA GLN A 476 3.37 -38.89 -13.92
C GLN A 476 4.12 -37.56 -13.76
N ASN A 477 5.38 -37.49 -14.20
CA ASN A 477 6.16 -36.26 -14.15
C ASN A 477 5.60 -35.19 -15.10
N THR A 478 5.06 -35.59 -16.25
CA THR A 478 4.41 -34.67 -17.19
C THR A 478 3.15 -34.06 -16.61
N LEU A 479 2.31 -34.87 -15.96
CA LEU A 479 1.10 -34.39 -15.29
C LEU A 479 1.46 -33.42 -14.15
N LEU A 480 2.48 -33.73 -13.34
CA LEU A 480 2.96 -32.83 -12.28
C LEU A 480 3.51 -31.51 -12.85
N LEU A 481 4.24 -31.56 -13.96
CA LEU A 481 4.74 -30.37 -14.63
C LEU A 481 3.59 -29.49 -15.14
N PHE A 482 2.56 -30.09 -15.75
CA PHE A 482 1.40 -29.35 -16.24
C PHE A 482 0.61 -28.75 -15.08
N GLN A 483 0.39 -29.50 -14.00
CA GLN A 483 -0.22 -28.98 -12.77
C GLN A 483 0.55 -27.78 -12.21
N ASN A 484 1.88 -27.82 -12.22
CA ASN A 484 2.71 -26.70 -11.80
C ASN A 484 2.59 -25.47 -12.72
N PHE A 485 2.31 -25.65 -14.01
CA PHE A 485 2.06 -24.54 -14.93
C PHE A 485 0.66 -23.95 -14.77
N MET A 486 -0.36 -24.79 -14.62
CA MET A 486 -1.76 -24.38 -14.43
C MET A 486 -1.99 -23.64 -13.11
N ASN A 487 -1.23 -23.97 -12.06
CA ASN A 487 -1.29 -23.26 -10.79
C ASN A 487 -0.72 -21.82 -10.82
N ARG A 488 -0.29 -21.31 -11.99
CA ARG A 488 0.31 -19.99 -12.13
C ARG A 488 -0.68 -19.00 -12.73
N GLU A 489 -0.99 -17.94 -11.99
CA GLU A 489 -2.02 -16.95 -12.34
C GLU A 489 -1.84 -16.27 -13.71
N THR A 490 -0.61 -16.22 -14.24
CA THR A 490 -0.29 -15.53 -15.51
C THR A 490 -0.17 -16.44 -16.72
N VAL A 491 -0.36 -17.76 -16.56
CA VAL A 491 -0.23 -18.74 -17.64
C VAL A 491 -1.61 -19.29 -17.97
N SER A 492 -1.95 -19.27 -19.26
CA SER A 492 -3.03 -20.11 -19.78
C SER A 492 -2.41 -21.22 -20.61
N LEU A 493 -2.71 -22.48 -20.28
CA LEU A 493 -2.16 -23.64 -20.95
C LEU A 493 -3.07 -24.07 -22.11
N VAL A 494 -2.48 -24.28 -23.29
CA VAL A 494 -3.14 -24.95 -24.42
C VAL A 494 -2.35 -26.21 -24.76
N CYS A 495 -2.94 -27.37 -24.49
CA CYS A 495 -2.37 -28.65 -24.88
C CYS A 495 -3.02 -29.12 -26.18
N VAL A 496 -2.20 -29.36 -27.21
CA VAL A 496 -2.64 -29.99 -28.45
C VAL A 496 -2.22 -31.45 -28.42
N ALA A 497 -3.21 -32.33 -28.45
CA ALA A 497 -3.04 -33.76 -28.26
C ALA A 497 -3.67 -34.54 -29.42
N ASN A 498 -2.93 -35.51 -29.98
CA ASN A 498 -3.51 -36.47 -30.92
C ASN A 498 -4.02 -37.70 -30.12
N PRO A 499 -5.34 -37.95 -30.09
CA PRO A 499 -5.93 -39.05 -29.33
C PRO A 499 -5.45 -40.43 -29.79
N GLU A 500 -5.14 -40.61 -31.07
CA GLU A 500 -4.65 -41.89 -31.60
C GLU A 500 -3.27 -42.26 -31.04
N ILE A 501 -2.44 -41.26 -30.73
CA ILE A 501 -1.08 -41.46 -30.21
C ILE A 501 -1.10 -41.66 -28.70
N LEU A 502 -1.91 -40.88 -27.98
CA LEU A 502 -1.94 -40.90 -26.51
C LEU A 502 -2.78 -42.05 -25.93
N GLY A 503 -3.74 -42.59 -26.68
CA GLY A 503 -4.61 -43.66 -26.19
C GLY A 503 -5.32 -43.29 -24.89
N ASP A 504 -5.22 -44.13 -23.86
CA ASP A 504 -5.86 -43.88 -22.57
C ASP A 504 -5.24 -42.72 -21.77
N ASP A 505 -4.01 -42.29 -22.08
CA ASP A 505 -3.36 -41.17 -21.39
C ASP A 505 -4.08 -39.83 -21.60
N ILE A 506 -4.87 -39.71 -22.67
CA ILE A 506 -5.65 -38.51 -22.95
C ILE A 506 -6.74 -38.27 -21.89
N LYS A 507 -7.28 -39.32 -21.28
CA LYS A 507 -8.33 -39.20 -20.24
C LYS A 507 -7.77 -38.58 -18.97
N ASP A 508 -6.54 -38.93 -18.60
CA ASP A 508 -5.89 -38.37 -17.41
C ASP A 508 -5.49 -36.91 -17.64
N LEU A 509 -5.07 -36.57 -18.87
CA LEU A 509 -4.83 -35.19 -19.28
C LEU A 509 -6.12 -34.37 -19.28
N ALA A 510 -7.21 -34.90 -19.84
CA ALA A 510 -8.51 -34.25 -19.83
C ALA A 510 -9.00 -34.05 -18.38
N THR A 511 -8.89 -35.06 -17.52
CA THR A 511 -9.28 -34.95 -16.10
C THR A 511 -8.46 -33.89 -15.36
N LEU A 512 -7.16 -33.78 -15.67
CA LEU A 512 -6.30 -32.78 -15.05
C LEU A 512 -6.65 -31.35 -15.50
N ILE A 513 -6.87 -31.16 -16.81
CA ILE A 513 -7.12 -29.84 -17.42
C ILE A 513 -8.56 -29.37 -17.20
N GLU A 514 -9.55 -30.26 -17.29
CA GLU A 514 -10.96 -29.94 -17.02
C GLU A 514 -11.26 -29.91 -15.51
N GLY A 515 -10.40 -30.52 -14.69
CA GLY A 515 -10.54 -30.51 -13.23
C GLY A 515 -9.88 -29.32 -12.52
N SER A 516 -9.08 -28.51 -13.25
CA SER A 516 -8.46 -27.28 -12.73
C SER A 516 -9.34 -26.04 -12.89
N THR A 517 -10.37 -26.10 -13.75
CA THR A 517 -11.42 -25.09 -13.93
C THR A 517 -12.49 -25.19 -12.84
#